data_AF-A0A5Q4GJM3-F1
#
_entry.id   AF-A0A5Q4GJM3-F1
#
_cell.length_a   1.000
_cell.length_b   1.000
_cell.length_c   1.000
_cell.angle_alpha   90.00
_cell.angle_beta   90.00
_cell.angle_gamma   90.00
#
_symmetry.space_group_name_H-M   'P 1'
#
loop_
_entity.id
_entity.type
_entity.pdbx_description
1 polymer ?
#
loop_
_entity_poly.entity_id
_entity_poly.type
_entity_poly.pdbx_seq_one_letter_code
_entity_poly.pdbx_strand_id
1 'polypeptide(L)'
;MQRIHQYLQENGPRFEQDLCNFLRIPSVSADTRCRDAIGQAAEWLKDHLTALGLTAECIATDGCPLVFAQSPPVDGAPTVLVYGHYDVQPPEPLEQWTTPPFEPTIRDGSVYARGATDDK
;
A
#
# COMPACT_ATOMS: atom_id res chain seq x y z
N MET A 1 2.42 -18.80 -17.75
CA MET A 1 1.65 -18.89 -16.50
C MET A 1 2.36 -19.67 -15.39
N GLN A 2 2.90 -20.88 -15.61
CA GLN A 2 3.52 -21.69 -14.54
C GLN A 2 4.65 -20.98 -13.78
N ARG A 3 5.56 -20.29 -14.49
CA ARG A 3 6.63 -19.48 -13.88
C ARG A 3 6.12 -18.37 -12.96
N ILE A 4 5.01 -17.72 -13.31
CA ILE A 4 4.40 -16.66 -12.50
C ILE A 4 3.81 -17.25 -11.22
N HIS A 5 3.08 -18.36 -11.32
CA HIS A 5 2.50 -19.03 -10.14
C HIS A 5 3.58 -19.49 -9.17
N GLN A 6 4.68 -20.06 -9.68
CA GLN A 6 5.81 -20.45 -8.85
C GLN A 6 6.42 -19.24 -8.13
N TYR A 7 6.67 -18.15 -8.86
CA TYR A 7 7.20 -16.92 -8.25
C TYR A 7 6.27 -16.37 -7.16
N LEU A 8 4.95 -16.37 -7.39
CA LEU A 8 3.96 -15.91 -6.42
C LEU A 8 3.95 -16.78 -5.16
N GLN A 9 4.05 -18.10 -5.30
CA GLN A 9 4.12 -19.03 -4.17
C GLN A 9 5.42 -18.84 -3.36
N GLU A 10 6.56 -18.74 -4.04
CA GLU A 10 7.87 -18.58 -3.40
C GLU A 10 8.01 -17.23 -2.68
N ASN A 11 7.36 -16.18 -3.19
CA ASN A 11 7.45 -14.81 -2.65
C ASN A 11 6.25 -14.41 -1.79
N GLY A 12 5.22 -15.24 -1.67
CA GLY A 12 4.02 -14.96 -0.89
C GLY A 12 4.28 -14.39 0.51
N PRO A 13 5.17 -15.02 1.32
CA PRO A 13 5.51 -14.50 2.65
C PRO A 13 6.12 -13.09 2.62
N ARG A 14 6.88 -12.74 1.57
CA ARG A 14 7.42 -11.40 1.40
C ARG A 14 6.32 -10.39 1.07
N PHE A 15 5.41 -10.73 0.16
CA PHE A 15 4.28 -9.85 -0.19
C PHE A 15 3.35 -9.59 0.99
N GLU A 16 3.07 -10.62 1.79
CA GLU A 16 2.30 -10.48 3.03
C GLU A 16 3.01 -9.57 4.03
N GLN A 17 4.33 -9.70 4.17
CA GLN A 17 5.13 -8.83 5.02
C GLN A 17 5.16 -7.39 4.50
N ASP A 18 5.27 -7.18 3.18
CA ASP A 18 5.23 -5.87 2.53
C ASP A 18 3.89 -5.18 2.81
N LEU A 19 2.77 -5.90 2.60
CA LEU A 19 1.42 -5.42 2.95
C LEU A 19 1.30 -5.09 4.44
N CYS A 20 1.75 -5.98 5.33
CA CYS A 20 1.71 -5.71 6.77
C CYS A 20 2.56 -4.50 7.16
N ASN A 21 3.72 -4.28 6.52
CA ASN A 21 4.53 -3.09 6.75
C ASN A 21 3.78 -1.82 6.33
N PHE A 22 3.10 -1.86 5.19
CA PHE A 22 2.33 -0.73 4.68
C PHE A 22 1.10 -0.41 5.55
N LEU A 23 0.41 -1.44 6.04
CA LEU A 23 -0.77 -1.32 6.90
C LEU A 23 -0.47 -0.75 8.29
N ARG A 24 0.78 -0.84 8.76
CA ARG A 24 1.20 -0.19 10.02
C ARG A 24 1.23 1.33 9.95
N ILE A 25 1.20 1.91 8.75
CA ILE A 25 1.20 3.37 8.56
C ILE A 25 -0.24 3.88 8.65
N PRO A 26 -0.62 4.66 9.67
CA PRO A 26 -1.99 5.12 9.89
C PRO A 26 -2.32 6.35 9.01
N SER A 27 -2.34 6.16 7.69
CA SER A 27 -2.59 7.20 6.68
C SER A 27 -4.06 7.62 6.60
N VAL A 28 -4.65 8.07 7.71
CA VAL A 28 -6.06 8.47 7.78
C VAL A 28 -6.25 9.88 7.21
N SER A 29 -6.79 10.01 5.99
CA SER A 29 -6.93 11.31 5.31
C SER A 29 -7.94 12.26 5.97
N ALA A 30 -8.97 11.71 6.62
CA ALA A 30 -9.99 12.48 7.33
C ALA A 30 -9.47 13.10 8.65
N ASP A 31 -8.30 12.68 9.14
CA ASP A 31 -7.71 13.15 10.39
C ASP A 31 -6.46 14.01 10.13
N THR A 32 -6.53 15.30 10.45
CA THR A 32 -5.41 16.23 10.24
C THR A 32 -4.17 15.87 11.07
N ARG A 33 -4.31 15.08 12.14
CA ARG A 33 -3.19 14.56 12.94
C ARG A 33 -2.38 13.52 12.19
N CYS A 34 -2.98 12.88 11.17
CA CYS A 34 -2.34 11.84 10.36
C CYS A 34 -1.62 12.39 9.12
N ARG A 35 -1.48 13.71 8.95
CA ARG A 35 -0.78 14.32 7.81
C ARG A 35 0.64 13.77 7.62
N ASP A 36 1.40 13.61 8.70
CA ASP A 36 2.74 13.05 8.62
C ASP A 36 2.71 11.57 8.21
N ALA A 37 1.72 10.80 8.68
CA ALA A 37 1.54 9.40 8.30
C ALA A 37 1.14 9.24 6.83
N ILE A 38 0.37 10.19 6.28
CA ILE A 38 0.06 10.24 4.83
C ILE A 38 1.35 10.45 4.03
N GLY A 39 2.21 11.39 4.46
CA GLY A 39 3.52 11.59 3.84
C GLY A 39 4.41 10.33 3.92
N GLN A 40 4.43 9.67 5.07
CA GLN A 40 5.16 8.40 5.27
C GLN A 40 4.63 7.29 4.36
N ALA A 41 3.30 7.18 4.19
CA ALA A 41 2.71 6.18 3.30
C ALA A 41 3.04 6.44 1.83
N ALA A 42 3.02 7.71 1.41
CA ALA A 42 3.42 8.10 0.05
C ALA A 42 4.90 7.75 -0.22
N GLU A 43 5.78 8.09 0.72
CA GLU A 43 7.21 7.79 0.62
C GLU A 43 7.48 6.28 0.62
N TRP A 44 6.81 5.52 1.49
CA TRP A 44 6.90 4.06 1.51
C TRP A 44 6.52 3.46 0.15
N LEU A 45 5.43 3.94 -0.46
CA LEU A 45 4.97 3.46 -1.75
C LEU A 45 5.94 3.82 -2.88
N LYS A 46 6.47 5.05 -2.88
CA LYS A 46 7.51 5.48 -3.83
C LYS A 46 8.75 4.60 -3.74
N ASP A 47 9.23 4.35 -2.52
CA ASP A 47 10.43 3.51 -2.29
C ASP A 47 10.18 2.05 -2.70
N HIS A 48 9.01 1.52 -2.38
CA HIS A 48 8.60 0.17 -2.78
C HIS A 48 8.55 0.03 -4.31
N LEU A 49 7.92 0.97 -5.01
CA LEU A 49 7.84 0.98 -6.48
C LEU A 49 9.23 1.17 -7.12
N THR A 50 10.09 1.99 -6.52
CA THR A 50 11.48 2.16 -6.98
C THR A 50 12.26 0.85 -6.85
N ALA A 51 12.11 0.13 -5.74
CA ALA A 51 12.74 -1.17 -5.52
C ALA A 51 12.26 -2.25 -6.51
N LEU A 52 11.05 -2.11 -7.05
CA LEU A 52 10.52 -2.95 -8.13
C LEU A 52 11.06 -2.59 -9.52
N GLY A 53 11.88 -1.53 -9.64
CA GLY A 53 12.50 -1.09 -10.89
C GLY A 53 11.69 -0.05 -11.68
N LEU A 54 10.69 0.58 -11.07
CA LEU A 54 9.96 1.69 -11.67
C LEU A 54 10.67 3.01 -11.37
N THR A 55 10.50 4.00 -12.23
CA THR A 55 10.79 5.40 -11.86
C THR A 55 9.58 5.94 -11.11
N ALA A 56 9.75 6.31 -9.84
CA ALA A 56 8.66 6.77 -8.98
C ALA A 56 8.98 8.12 -8.31
N GLU A 57 7.95 8.94 -8.10
CA GLU A 57 8.05 10.25 -7.44
C GLU A 57 6.81 10.56 -6.60
N CYS A 58 7.02 11.35 -5.54
CA CYS A 58 5.95 11.96 -4.76
C CYS A 58 5.70 13.39 -5.29
N ILE A 59 4.49 13.65 -5.76
CA ILE A 59 4.07 14.94 -6.30
C ILE A 59 3.24 15.67 -5.24
N ALA A 60 3.72 16.81 -4.78
CA ALA A 60 3.00 17.63 -3.81
C ALA A 60 1.70 18.18 -4.40
N THR A 61 0.64 18.20 -3.60
CA THR A 61 -0.65 18.82 -3.92
C THR A 61 -1.12 19.69 -2.75
N ASP A 62 -2.21 20.44 -2.92
CA ASP A 62 -2.85 21.16 -1.81
C ASP A 62 -3.48 20.20 -0.76
N GLY A 63 -3.63 18.92 -1.11
CA GLY A 63 -4.14 17.85 -0.24
C GLY A 63 -3.09 16.77 0.02
N CYS A 64 -3.50 15.51 -0.11
CA CYS A 64 -2.57 14.38 -0.01
C CYS A 64 -1.63 14.37 -1.24
N PRO A 65 -0.32 14.07 -1.08
CA PRO A 65 0.57 13.95 -2.22
C PRO A 65 0.11 12.83 -3.16
N LEU A 66 0.44 12.93 -4.44
CA LEU A 66 0.27 11.81 -5.37
C LEU A 66 1.56 11.01 -5.42
N VAL A 67 1.45 9.69 -5.56
CA VAL A 67 2.58 8.84 -5.92
C VAL A 67 2.41 8.46 -7.38
N PHE A 68 3.34 8.91 -8.22
CA PHE A 68 3.38 8.54 -9.62
C PHE A 68 4.54 7.57 -9.84
N ALA A 69 4.31 6.50 -10.59
CA ALA A 69 5.36 5.58 -10.99
C ALA A 69 5.13 5.07 -12.40
N GLN A 70 6.23 4.83 -13.11
CA GLN A 70 6.23 4.39 -14.48
C GLN A 70 7.33 3.36 -14.74
N SER A 71 6.99 2.30 -15.47
CA SER A 71 7.97 1.34 -16.00
C SER A 71 8.65 1.90 -17.26
N PRO A 72 9.84 1.39 -17.63
CA PRO A 72 10.42 1.68 -18.93
C PRO A 72 9.43 1.38 -20.08
N PRO A 73 9.45 2.15 -21.19
CA PRO A 73 8.67 1.83 -22.37
C PRO A 73 9.01 0.43 -22.90
N VAL A 74 8.01 -0.28 -23.41
CA VAL A 74 8.18 -1.58 -24.05
C VAL A 74 7.70 -1.47 -25.49
N ASP A 75 8.62 -1.60 -26.44
CA ASP A 75 8.33 -1.45 -27.87
C ASP A 75 7.21 -2.41 -28.31
N GLY A 76 6.20 -1.85 -28.98
CA GLY A 76 5.06 -2.61 -29.49
C GLY A 76 4.03 -3.04 -28.43
N ALA A 77 4.20 -2.67 -27.16
CA ALA A 77 3.23 -2.94 -26.11
C ALA A 77 2.36 -1.70 -25.80
N PRO A 78 1.09 -1.89 -25.37
CA PRO A 78 0.26 -0.79 -24.90
C PRO A 78 0.68 -0.31 -23.51
N THR A 79 0.35 0.95 -23.20
CA THR A 79 0.47 1.50 -21.84
C THR A 79 -0.81 1.21 -21.05
N VAL A 80 -0.66 0.69 -19.83
CA VAL A 80 -1.75 0.47 -18.88
C VAL A 80 -1.59 1.42 -17.69
N LEU A 81 -2.67 2.09 -17.29
CA LEU A 81 -2.73 2.88 -16.07
C LEU A 81 -3.41 2.07 -14.96
N VAL A 82 -2.73 1.93 -13.83
CA VAL A 82 -3.31 1.40 -12.59
C VAL A 82 -3.48 2.57 -11.63
N TYR A 83 -4.68 2.70 -11.08
CA TYR A 83 -5.04 3.73 -10.10
C TYR A 83 -5.54 3.05 -8.83
N GLY A 84 -5.13 3.59 -7.68
CA GLY A 84 -5.57 3.20 -6.35
C GLY A 84 -5.32 4.34 -5.37
N HIS A 85 -5.62 4.12 -4.10
CA HIS A 85 -5.34 5.08 -3.04
C HIS A 85 -4.61 4.41 -1.86
N TYR A 86 -3.91 5.22 -1.06
CA TYR A 86 -3.11 4.74 0.06
C TYR A 86 -3.51 5.36 1.40
N ASP A 87 -4.45 6.31 1.38
CA ASP A 87 -5.15 6.74 2.57
C ASP A 87 -6.23 5.74 2.96
N VAL A 88 -6.62 5.76 4.23
CA VAL A 88 -7.57 4.82 4.81
C VAL A 88 -8.60 5.54 5.67
N GLN A 89 -9.73 4.87 5.91
CA GLN A 89 -10.76 5.39 6.80
C GLN A 89 -10.31 5.40 8.27
N PRO A 90 -10.90 6.27 9.11
CA PRO A 90 -10.76 6.19 10.56
C PRO A 90 -11.11 4.77 11.07
N PRO A 91 -10.38 4.23 12.06
CA PRO A 91 -10.63 2.90 12.56
C PRO A 91 -11.77 2.81 13.59
N GLU A 92 -12.26 3.93 14.10
CA GLU A 92 -13.27 3.94 15.15
C GLU A 92 -14.57 3.21 14.74
N PRO A 93 -15.27 2.60 15.71
CA PRO A 93 -14.94 2.48 17.13
C PRO A 93 -13.85 1.43 17.45
N LEU A 94 -12.86 1.80 18.27
CA LEU A 94 -11.68 0.96 18.56
C LEU A 94 -12.02 -0.29 19.36
N GLU A 95 -13.06 -0.24 20.20
CA GLU A 95 -13.51 -1.35 21.03
C GLU A 95 -14.13 -2.52 20.24
N GLN A 96 -14.51 -2.29 18.98
CA GLN A 96 -15.00 -3.36 18.11
C GLN A 96 -13.86 -4.16 17.46
N TRP A 97 -12.62 -3.69 17.57
CA TRP A 97 -11.47 -4.39 17.04
C TRP A 97 -10.98 -5.47 18.00
N THR A 98 -10.76 -6.67 17.48
CA THR A 98 -10.10 -7.76 18.22
C THR A 98 -8.60 -7.51 18.42
N THR A 99 -7.97 -6.81 17.48
CA THR A 99 -6.55 -6.40 17.51
C THR A 99 -6.43 -4.96 17.03
N PRO A 100 -5.44 -4.17 17.50
CA PRO A 100 -5.34 -2.77 17.11
C PRO A 100 -5.35 -2.58 15.59
N PRO A 101 -6.07 -1.56 15.07
CA PRO A 101 -6.38 -1.44 13.65
C PRO A 101 -5.15 -1.31 12.75
N PHE A 102 -4.05 -0.76 13.27
CA PHE A 102 -2.78 -0.58 12.56
C PHE A 102 -1.70 -1.57 13.04
N GLU A 103 -2.10 -2.66 13.70
CA GLU A 103 -1.25 -3.80 14.03
C GLU A 103 -1.74 -5.05 13.25
N PRO A 104 -1.28 -5.24 12.01
CA PRO A 104 -1.76 -6.31 11.15
C PRO A 104 -1.58 -7.67 11.82
N THR A 105 -2.69 -8.39 11.92
CA THR A 105 -2.71 -9.72 12.55
C THR A 105 -3.32 -10.72 11.58
N ILE A 106 -2.65 -11.86 11.42
CA ILE A 106 -3.14 -12.95 10.57
C ILE A 106 -3.98 -13.89 11.42
N ARG A 107 -5.23 -14.13 11.00
CA ARG A 107 -6.13 -15.11 11.64
C ARG A 107 -6.88 -15.86 10.54
N ASP A 108 -7.00 -17.17 10.67
CA ASP A 108 -7.77 -18.01 9.74
C ASP A 108 -7.46 -17.75 8.25
N GLY A 109 -6.17 -17.51 7.93
CA GLY A 109 -5.70 -17.24 6.58
C GLY A 109 -6.00 -15.84 6.02
N SER A 110 -6.45 -14.89 6.86
CA SER A 110 -6.76 -13.51 6.48
C SER A 110 -5.93 -12.50 7.28
N VAL A 111 -5.54 -11.40 6.64
CA VAL A 111 -4.88 -10.25 7.29
C VAL A 111 -5.96 -9.29 7.82
N TYR A 112 -5.95 -9.02 9.12
CA TYR A 112 -6.85 -8.07 9.75
C TYR A 112 -6.11 -6.80 10.13
N ALA A 113 -6.41 -5.71 9.42
CA ALA A 113 -5.97 -4.35 9.71
C ALA A 113 -6.87 -3.34 8.97
N ARG A 114 -6.88 -2.09 9.41
CA ARG A 114 -7.47 -0.98 8.64
C ARG A 114 -6.64 -0.78 7.36
N GLY A 115 -7.33 -0.82 6.22
CA GLY A 115 -6.73 -0.61 4.90
C GLY A 115 -6.45 -1.89 4.12
N ALA A 116 -6.52 -3.06 4.75
CA ALA A 116 -6.07 -4.35 4.16
C ALA A 116 -6.83 -4.81 2.90
N THR A 117 -7.95 -4.16 2.59
CA THR A 117 -8.74 -4.41 1.38
C THR A 117 -9.21 -3.12 0.71
N ASP A 118 -8.90 -1.97 1.31
CA ASP A 118 -9.44 -0.66 0.92
C ASP A 118 -8.41 0.41 1.31
N ASP A 119 -7.39 0.65 0.49
CA ASP A 119 -7.05 -0.05 -0.76
C ASP A 119 -5.54 -0.41 -0.81
N LYS A 120 -4.95 -0.64 0.37
CA LYS A 120 -3.53 -1.04 0.52
C LYS A 120 -3.34 -2.52 0.24
#